data_AF-A0A8S3VBM0-F1
#
_entry.id   AF-A0A8S3VBM0-F1
#
_cell.length_a   1.000
_cell.length_b   1.000
_cell.length_c   1.000
_cell.angle_alpha   90.00
_cell.angle_beta   90.00
_cell.angle_gamma   90.00
#
_symmetry.space_group_name_H-M   'P 1'
#
loop_
_entity.id
_entity.type
_entity.pdbx_description
1 polymer ?
#
loop_
_entity_poly.entity_id
_entity_poly.type
_entity_poly.pdbx_seq_one_letter_code
_entity_poly.pdbx_strand_id
1 'polypeptide(L)'
;MPLDFFCSDHDSLLCQPCIANTHHICGKILPIDVAAKGIKSSVMFDDISKYIAALRKFAKELVQDREKTRKDSDRPKVYIAIIPHTEETVVSLADAKIIQFVNIVSLVSGRQLQVTIKDSNMYGIAVVCDILIVGGSSGNVYFIEKTNGKCLKTVKIGTGTISSIVPFIRAKDEVLYGSEYSGNKKVHSLKLDGTFISNCELENPIGMTFDSKRNVYVSCYDFGELHRLTADCEVDIILLTKSDKLDNPVSVAFNKTYSKLYVSNSGSDESILVFNCK
;
A
#
# COMPACT_ATOMS: atom_id res chain seq x y z
N MET A 1 46.49 27.14 -15.46
CA MET A 1 46.69 28.59 -15.26
C MET A 1 45.88 28.97 -14.02
N PRO A 2 46.47 29.62 -13.00
CA PRO A 2 45.76 29.91 -11.75
C PRO A 2 44.61 30.90 -12.00
N LEU A 3 43.47 30.62 -11.35
CA LEU A 3 42.27 31.45 -11.37
C LEU A 3 42.23 32.23 -10.05
N ASP A 4 42.71 33.47 -10.06
CA ASP A 4 42.93 34.24 -8.84
C ASP A 4 41.90 35.38 -8.67
N PHE A 5 40.99 35.56 -9.63
CA PHE A 5 40.06 36.70 -9.66
C PHE A 5 38.64 36.25 -10.02
N PHE A 6 37.66 37.07 -9.63
CA PHE A 6 36.25 36.88 -9.90
C PHE A 6 35.63 38.18 -10.42
N CYS A 7 34.86 38.10 -11.50
CA CYS A 7 34.13 39.24 -12.07
C CYS A 7 32.68 39.23 -11.59
N SER A 8 32.27 40.26 -10.84
CA SER A 8 30.91 40.37 -10.34
C SER A 8 29.90 40.74 -11.41
N ASP A 9 30.33 41.39 -12.50
CA ASP A 9 29.42 41.80 -13.59
C ASP A 9 28.96 40.60 -14.43
N HIS A 10 29.71 39.50 -14.41
CA HIS A 10 29.46 38.29 -15.22
C HIS A 10 29.44 36.99 -14.40
N ASP A 11 29.49 37.08 -13.07
CA ASP A 11 29.45 35.94 -12.15
C ASP A 11 30.41 34.78 -12.53
N SER A 12 31.68 35.09 -12.82
CA SER A 12 32.65 34.13 -13.36
C SER A 12 34.07 34.26 -12.81
N LEU A 13 34.79 33.12 -12.75
CA LEU A 13 36.19 33.04 -12.34
C LEU A 13 37.13 33.36 -13.51
N LEU A 14 38.12 34.20 -13.26
CA LEU A 14 39.04 34.75 -14.26
C LEU A 14 40.50 34.40 -13.98
N CYS A 15 41.25 34.13 -15.03
CA CYS A 15 42.71 34.20 -15.02
C CYS A 15 43.16 35.60 -15.49
N GLN A 16 44.44 35.93 -15.24
CA GLN A 16 45.00 37.23 -15.66
C GLN A 16 44.78 37.58 -17.15
N PRO A 17 44.96 36.66 -18.11
CA PRO A 17 44.68 36.95 -19.52
C PRO A 17 43.22 37.32 -19.80
N CYS A 18 42.24 36.68 -19.13
CA CYS A 18 40.83 37.01 -19.30
C CYS A 18 40.51 38.42 -18.80
N ILE A 19 41.14 38.86 -17.71
CA ILE A 19 41.00 40.24 -17.22
C ILE A 19 41.47 41.22 -18.29
N ALA A 20 42.65 41.00 -18.85
CA ALA A 20 43.24 41.90 -19.83
C ALA A 20 42.45 41.95 -21.15
N ASN A 21 41.95 40.81 -21.62
CA ASN A 21 41.38 40.72 -22.97
C ASN A 21 39.87 40.94 -22.99
N THR A 22 39.13 40.30 -22.09
CA THR A 22 37.66 40.25 -22.18
C THR A 22 36.95 40.99 -21.05
N HIS A 23 37.60 41.21 -19.90
CA HIS A 23 36.98 41.87 -18.75
C HIS A 23 37.58 43.24 -18.40
N HIS A 24 38.43 43.83 -19.25
CA HIS A 24 39.09 45.11 -18.97
C HIS A 24 38.12 46.30 -18.82
N ILE A 25 36.88 46.17 -19.32
CA ILE A 25 35.79 47.13 -19.16
C ILE A 25 34.86 46.83 -17.97
N CYS A 26 35.02 45.69 -17.29
CA CYS A 26 34.19 45.32 -16.15
C CYS A 26 34.56 46.18 -14.94
N GLY A 27 33.56 46.75 -14.27
CA GLY A 27 33.77 47.68 -13.17
C GLY A 27 34.08 47.00 -11.84
N LYS A 28 33.84 45.69 -11.73
CA LYS A 28 33.95 44.94 -10.47
C LYS A 28 34.66 43.61 -10.66
N ILE A 29 36.00 43.66 -10.67
CA ILE A 29 36.87 42.48 -10.61
C ILE A 29 37.56 42.48 -9.26
N LEU A 30 37.43 41.38 -8.53
CA LEU A 30 37.97 41.23 -7.18
C LEU A 30 38.88 40.00 -7.12
N PRO A 31 39.95 40.03 -6.31
CA PRO A 31 40.67 38.81 -5.95
C PRO A 31 39.71 37.77 -5.37
N ILE A 32 39.94 36.49 -5.68
CA ILE A 32 39.03 35.40 -5.33
C ILE A 32 38.85 35.27 -3.82
N ASP A 33 39.87 35.58 -3.01
CA ASP A 33 39.80 35.55 -1.55
C ASP A 33 38.91 36.69 -1.00
N VAL A 34 38.93 37.86 -1.63
CA VAL A 34 38.05 38.99 -1.31
C VAL A 34 36.62 38.71 -1.74
N ALA A 35 36.43 38.19 -2.96
CA ALA A 35 35.12 37.75 -3.45
C ALA A 35 34.53 36.66 -2.54
N ALA A 36 35.32 35.65 -2.16
CA ALA A 36 34.90 34.58 -1.25
C ALA A 36 34.53 35.09 0.16
N LYS A 37 35.23 36.12 0.68
CA LYS A 37 34.84 36.78 1.94
C LYS A 37 33.49 37.50 1.81
N GLY A 38 33.25 38.20 0.70
CA GLY A 38 31.98 38.86 0.40
C GLY A 38 30.81 37.88 0.23
N ILE A 39 31.07 36.73 -0.38
CA ILE A 39 30.13 35.62 -0.55
C ILE A 39 29.73 35.03 0.82
N LYS A 40 30.68 34.84 1.74
CA LYS A 40 30.39 34.37 3.11
C LYS A 40 29.54 35.34 3.93
N SER A 41 29.61 36.64 3.65
CA SER A 41 28.77 37.67 4.25
C SER A 41 27.51 37.99 3.43
N SER A 42 27.24 37.24 2.36
CA SER A 42 26.09 37.50 1.50
C SER A 42 24.81 37.03 2.17
N VAL A 43 23.79 37.90 2.13
CA VAL A 43 22.42 37.61 2.58
C VAL A 43 21.86 36.34 1.91
N MET A 44 22.32 36.02 0.70
CA MET A 44 21.92 34.81 -0.01
C MET A 44 22.34 33.51 0.71
N PHE A 45 23.51 33.48 1.36
CA PHE A 45 23.95 32.32 2.14
C PHE A 45 23.19 32.20 3.46
N ASP A 46 22.83 33.33 4.07
CA ASP A 46 21.94 33.35 5.23
C ASP A 46 20.56 32.79 4.86
N ASP A 47 20.03 33.16 3.69
CA ASP A 47 18.73 32.69 3.23
C ASP A 47 18.74 31.21 2.83
N ILE A 48 19.80 30.73 2.16
CA ILE A 48 20.00 29.29 1.91
C ILE A 48 20.12 28.53 3.22
N SER A 49 20.87 29.05 4.20
CA SER A 49 21.04 28.41 5.51
C SER A 49 19.72 28.33 6.27
N LYS A 50 18.92 29.40 6.26
CA LYS A 50 17.55 29.41 6.81
C LYS A 50 16.66 28.39 6.10
N TYR A 51 16.74 28.30 4.78
CA TYR A 51 15.94 27.37 3.99
C TYR A 51 16.30 25.91 4.28
N ILE A 52 17.60 25.58 4.37
CA ILE A 52 18.07 24.25 4.76
C ILE A 52 17.64 23.91 6.20
N ALA A 53 17.71 24.87 7.13
CA ALA A 53 17.23 24.67 8.49
C ALA A 53 15.72 24.41 8.54
N ALA A 54 14.93 25.15 7.75
CA ALA A 54 13.49 24.95 7.62
C ALA A 54 13.16 23.57 7.02
N LEU A 55 13.85 23.16 5.95
CA LEU A 55 13.71 21.82 5.36
C LEU A 55 14.04 20.72 6.37
N ARG A 56 15.13 20.87 7.14
CA ARG A 56 15.50 19.91 8.17
C ARG A 56 14.44 19.82 9.28
N LYS A 57 13.85 20.95 9.67
CA LYS A 57 12.77 20.99 10.66
C LYS A 57 11.53 20.28 10.11
N PHE A 58 11.12 20.60 8.88
CA PHE A 58 10.00 19.96 8.20
C PHE A 58 10.20 18.45 8.07
N ALA A 59 11.40 18.00 7.67
CA ALA A 59 11.71 16.58 7.59
C ALA A 59 11.63 15.87 8.95
N LYS A 60 12.08 16.51 10.04
CA LYS A 60 11.93 15.97 11.40
C LYS A 60 10.47 15.90 11.83
N GLU A 61 9.69 16.94 11.55
CA GLU A 61 8.25 16.96 11.83
C GLU A 61 7.53 15.83 11.07
N LEU A 62 7.86 15.61 9.80
CA LEU A 62 7.34 14.51 8.98
C LEU A 62 7.68 13.12 9.55
N VAL A 63 8.92 12.93 10.02
CA VAL A 63 9.34 11.66 10.64
C VAL A 63 8.60 11.45 11.96
N GLN A 64 8.53 12.47 12.81
CA GLN A 64 7.83 12.40 14.10
C GLN A 64 6.33 12.17 13.92
N ASP A 65 5.72 12.81 12.93
CA ASP A 65 4.31 12.60 12.60
C ASP A 65 4.07 11.14 12.18
N ARG A 66 4.88 10.63 11.25
CA ARG A 66 4.82 9.20 10.84
C ARG A 66 5.06 8.24 12.00
N GLU A 67 5.98 8.55 12.90
CA GLU A 67 6.26 7.73 14.10
C GLU A 67 5.11 7.77 15.11
N LYS A 68 4.47 8.93 15.30
CA LYS A 68 3.26 9.04 16.11
C LYS A 68 2.13 8.22 15.49
N THR A 69 1.87 8.41 14.20
CA THR A 69 0.87 7.60 13.48
C THR A 69 1.21 6.12 13.56
N ARG A 70 2.49 5.70 13.62
CA ARG A 70 2.91 4.29 13.77
C ARG A 70 2.50 3.65 15.10
N LYS A 71 2.36 4.45 16.17
CA LYS A 71 2.07 3.94 17.52
C LYS A 71 0.59 3.94 17.89
N ASP A 72 -0.26 4.60 17.12
CA ASP A 72 -1.69 4.61 17.41
C ASP A 72 -2.35 3.28 17.03
N SER A 73 -2.89 2.59 18.04
CA SER A 73 -3.77 1.43 17.90
C SER A 73 -5.14 1.78 17.29
N ASP A 74 -5.40 3.08 17.08
CA ASP A 74 -6.68 3.65 16.64
C ASP A 74 -6.68 3.99 15.14
N ARG A 75 -5.76 3.40 14.37
CA ARG A 75 -5.73 3.59 12.92
C ARG A 75 -7.05 3.10 12.33
N PRO A 76 -7.70 3.91 11.46
CA PRO A 76 -8.88 3.45 10.75
C PRO A 76 -8.51 2.20 9.96
N LYS A 77 -9.30 1.15 10.12
CA LYS A 77 -9.09 -0.09 9.35
C LYS A 77 -9.47 0.19 7.91
N VAL A 78 -8.49 0.09 7.01
CA VAL A 78 -8.66 0.40 5.59
C VAL A 78 -8.38 -0.84 4.76
N TYR A 79 -9.28 -1.14 3.83
CA TYR A 79 -9.11 -2.20 2.83
C TYR A 79 -9.29 -1.60 1.45
N ILE A 80 -8.56 -2.15 0.47
CA ILE A 80 -8.50 -1.61 -0.88
C ILE A 80 -8.80 -2.73 -1.86
N ALA A 81 -9.60 -2.43 -2.88
CA ALA A 81 -9.76 -3.30 -4.04
C ALA A 81 -9.72 -2.51 -5.33
N ILE A 82 -9.06 -3.08 -6.34
CA ILE A 82 -8.95 -2.50 -7.67
C ILE A 82 -10.23 -2.78 -8.43
N ILE A 83 -10.75 -1.79 -9.15
CA ILE A 83 -11.82 -2.00 -10.13
C ILE A 83 -11.15 -2.41 -11.45
N PRO A 84 -11.36 -3.64 -11.95
CA PRO A 84 -10.71 -4.07 -13.18
C PRO A 84 -11.08 -3.18 -14.37
N HIS A 85 -10.10 -2.92 -15.24
CA HIS A 85 -10.27 -2.17 -16.48
C HIS A 85 -10.72 -0.71 -16.31
N THR A 86 -10.53 -0.12 -15.13
CA THR A 86 -10.73 1.31 -14.89
C THR A 86 -9.52 1.92 -14.20
N GLU A 87 -9.50 3.25 -14.16
CA GLU A 87 -8.54 4.01 -13.35
C GLU A 87 -9.05 4.25 -11.92
N GLU A 88 -10.04 3.49 -11.46
CA GLU A 88 -10.61 3.65 -10.13
C GLU A 88 -10.24 2.49 -9.21
N THR A 89 -10.01 2.81 -7.95
CA THR A 89 -9.93 1.84 -6.85
C THR A 89 -11.00 2.18 -5.83
N VAL A 90 -11.45 1.18 -5.08
CA VAL A 90 -12.29 1.40 -3.90
C VAL A 90 -11.46 1.25 -2.64
N VAL A 91 -11.75 2.12 -1.67
CA VAL A 91 -11.13 2.15 -0.36
C VAL A 91 -12.25 2.11 0.68
N SER A 92 -12.25 1.08 1.52
CA SER A 92 -13.24 0.95 2.59
C SER A 92 -12.73 1.62 3.86
N LEU A 93 -13.52 2.52 4.43
CA LEU A 93 -13.30 3.08 5.76
C LEU A 93 -14.16 2.27 6.74
N ALA A 94 -13.54 1.26 7.37
CA ALA A 94 -14.26 0.17 8.04
C ALA A 94 -15.23 0.63 9.11
N ASP A 95 -14.77 1.51 10.01
CA ASP A 95 -15.54 1.95 11.18
C ASP A 95 -16.65 2.95 10.80
N ALA A 96 -16.44 3.69 9.71
CA ALA A 96 -17.42 4.64 9.19
C ALA A 96 -18.48 3.99 8.27
N LYS A 97 -18.28 2.73 7.87
CA LYS A 97 -19.10 2.03 6.86
C LYS A 97 -19.19 2.82 5.55
N ILE A 98 -18.08 3.47 5.17
CA ILE A 98 -17.97 4.25 3.93
C ILE A 98 -17.07 3.52 2.94
N ILE A 99 -17.45 3.54 1.66
CA ILE A 99 -16.58 3.14 0.55
C ILE A 99 -16.29 4.38 -0.30
N GLN A 100 -15.02 4.74 -0.40
CA GLN A 100 -14.51 5.86 -1.19
C GLN A 100 -13.97 5.34 -2.52
N PHE A 101 -14.38 5.96 -3.62
CA PHE A 101 -13.78 5.74 -4.94
C PHE A 101 -12.61 6.70 -5.10
N VAL A 102 -11.46 6.21 -5.55
CA VAL A 102 -10.25 7.02 -5.76
C VAL A 102 -9.75 6.75 -7.16
N ASN A 103 -9.50 7.81 -7.93
CA ASN A 103 -8.83 7.67 -9.21
C ASN A 103 -7.33 7.42 -8.96
N ILE A 104 -6.79 6.33 -9.47
CA ILE A 104 -5.41 5.88 -9.21
C ILE A 104 -4.36 6.68 -9.98
N VAL A 105 -4.76 7.39 -11.04
CA VAL A 105 -3.87 8.20 -11.87
C VAL A 105 -3.72 9.60 -11.28
N SER A 106 -4.84 10.25 -10.94
CA SER A 106 -4.85 11.60 -10.37
C SER A 106 -4.73 11.62 -8.84
N LEU A 107 -4.92 10.47 -8.18
CA LEU A 107 -5.00 10.33 -6.72
C LEU A 107 -6.09 11.21 -6.08
N VAL A 108 -7.10 11.60 -6.87
CA VAL A 108 -8.23 12.39 -6.40
C VAL A 108 -9.33 11.46 -5.88
N SER A 109 -9.82 11.77 -4.68
CA SER A 109 -11.02 11.16 -4.12
C SER A 109 -12.24 11.54 -4.94
N GLY A 110 -12.92 10.54 -5.49
CA GLY A 110 -14.18 10.66 -6.19
C GLY A 110 -15.39 10.56 -5.25
N ARG A 111 -16.43 9.86 -5.69
CA ARG A 111 -17.66 9.67 -4.91
C ARG A 111 -17.47 8.77 -3.69
N GLN A 112 -18.33 8.96 -2.70
CA GLN A 112 -18.44 8.10 -1.52
C GLN A 112 -19.77 7.36 -1.51
N LEU A 113 -19.77 6.18 -0.92
CA LEU A 113 -20.97 5.39 -0.64
C LEU A 113 -21.05 5.13 0.85
N GLN A 114 -22.19 5.48 1.44
CA GLN A 114 -22.56 4.96 2.75
C GLN A 114 -23.11 3.55 2.57
N VAL A 115 -22.54 2.59 3.30
CA VAL A 115 -22.91 1.19 3.20
C VAL A 115 -23.81 0.80 4.37
N THR A 116 -24.92 0.14 4.04
CA THR A 116 -25.85 -0.38 5.04
C THR A 116 -25.53 -1.85 5.37
N ILE A 117 -24.69 -2.08 6.38
CA ILE A 117 -24.40 -3.41 6.93
C ILE A 117 -24.74 -3.52 8.43
N LYS A 118 -25.06 -4.74 8.86
CA LYS A 118 -25.40 -5.05 10.26
C LYS A 118 -24.18 -5.16 11.18
N ASP A 119 -23.06 -5.66 10.66
CA ASP A 119 -21.81 -5.78 11.43
C ASP A 119 -21.28 -4.40 11.83
N SER A 120 -20.53 -4.34 12.93
CA SER A 120 -19.97 -3.07 13.41
C SER A 120 -18.99 -2.48 12.39
N ASN A 121 -18.16 -3.34 11.81
CA ASN A 121 -17.04 -2.95 10.96
C ASN A 121 -17.03 -3.76 9.65
N MET A 122 -16.50 -3.12 8.60
CA MET A 122 -16.17 -3.77 7.33
C MET A 122 -14.72 -4.27 7.34
N TYR A 123 -14.49 -5.43 6.73
CA TYR A 123 -13.19 -6.08 6.61
C TYR A 123 -13.10 -6.75 5.26
N GLY A 124 -11.95 -6.68 4.59
CA GLY A 124 -11.82 -7.23 3.25
C GLY A 124 -12.77 -6.56 2.24
N ILE A 125 -12.28 -6.30 1.04
CA ILE A 125 -13.15 -5.78 -0.01
C ILE A 125 -12.70 -6.38 -1.33
N ALA A 126 -13.68 -6.70 -2.15
CA ALA A 126 -13.48 -7.14 -3.52
C ALA A 126 -14.51 -6.49 -4.43
N VAL A 127 -14.16 -6.37 -5.71
CA VAL A 127 -15.04 -5.82 -6.74
C VAL A 127 -15.29 -6.89 -7.78
N VAL A 128 -16.57 -7.18 -8.03
CA VAL A 128 -17.03 -8.12 -9.05
C VAL A 128 -18.10 -7.43 -9.88
N CYS A 129 -17.75 -7.03 -11.10
CA CYS A 129 -18.63 -6.26 -11.98
C CYS A 129 -19.20 -5.01 -11.26
N ASP A 130 -20.51 -4.95 -11.02
CA ASP A 130 -21.21 -3.87 -10.32
C ASP A 130 -21.53 -4.17 -8.86
N ILE A 131 -20.89 -5.19 -8.30
CA ILE A 131 -21.06 -5.62 -6.92
C ILE A 131 -19.75 -5.43 -6.16
N LEU A 132 -19.86 -4.79 -5.00
CA LEU A 132 -18.82 -4.75 -3.98
C LEU A 132 -19.09 -5.90 -3.01
N ILE A 133 -18.08 -6.71 -2.72
CA ILE A 133 -18.18 -7.81 -1.77
C ILE A 133 -17.31 -7.45 -0.57
N VAL A 134 -17.93 -7.42 0.61
CA VAL A 134 -17.30 -6.94 1.85
C VAL A 134 -17.49 -7.96 2.96
N GLY A 135 -16.42 -8.26 3.69
CA GLY A 135 -16.45 -9.09 4.87
C GLY A 135 -16.85 -8.30 6.11
N GLY A 136 -17.42 -8.98 7.09
CA GLY A 136 -17.88 -8.39 8.33
C GLY A 136 -17.18 -8.94 9.56
N SER A 137 -17.29 -8.21 10.67
CA SER A 137 -16.72 -8.61 11.98
C SER A 137 -17.30 -9.90 12.55
N SER A 138 -18.51 -10.28 12.12
CA SER A 138 -19.30 -11.35 12.73
C SER A 138 -19.51 -12.50 11.75
N GLY A 139 -18.62 -12.72 10.79
CA GLY A 139 -18.66 -13.88 9.90
C GLY A 139 -19.65 -13.73 8.75
N ASN A 140 -20.09 -12.51 8.50
CA ASN A 140 -20.96 -12.16 7.40
C ASN A 140 -20.15 -11.73 6.17
N VAL A 141 -20.65 -12.06 4.99
CA VAL A 141 -20.22 -11.50 3.70
C VAL A 141 -21.39 -10.74 3.11
N TYR A 142 -21.15 -9.48 2.75
CA TYR A 142 -22.13 -8.55 2.21
C TYR A 142 -21.89 -8.32 0.73
N PHE A 143 -22.94 -8.48 -0.08
CA PHE A 143 -22.96 -8.12 -1.49
C PHE A 143 -23.66 -6.78 -1.60
N ILE A 144 -22.93 -5.77 -2.04
CA ILE A 144 -23.32 -4.37 -2.02
C ILE A 144 -23.36 -3.84 -3.44
N GLU A 145 -24.42 -3.15 -3.80
CA GLU A 145 -24.54 -2.50 -5.09
C GLU A 145 -23.55 -1.33 -5.21
N LYS A 146 -22.64 -1.40 -6.18
CA LYS A 146 -21.55 -0.42 -6.38
C LYS A 146 -22.08 0.98 -6.74
N THR A 147 -23.31 1.11 -7.22
CA THR A 147 -23.89 2.40 -7.65
C THR A 147 -24.35 3.24 -6.47
N ASN A 148 -24.93 2.62 -5.43
CA ASN A 148 -25.62 3.34 -4.35
C ASN A 148 -25.29 2.85 -2.92
N GLY A 149 -24.47 1.80 -2.76
CA GLY A 149 -24.08 1.29 -1.44
C GLY A 149 -25.13 0.41 -0.75
N LYS A 150 -26.23 0.06 -1.44
CA LYS A 150 -27.29 -0.80 -0.90
C LYS A 150 -26.79 -2.23 -0.75
N CYS A 151 -26.99 -2.81 0.42
CA CYS A 151 -26.79 -4.25 0.63
C CYS A 151 -27.86 -5.04 -0.14
N LEU A 152 -27.44 -5.78 -1.15
CA LEU A 152 -28.27 -6.68 -1.96
C LEU A 152 -28.49 -8.02 -1.27
N LYS A 153 -27.44 -8.55 -0.64
CA LYS A 153 -27.46 -9.86 0.01
C LYS A 153 -26.46 -9.92 1.16
N THR A 154 -26.80 -10.72 2.17
CA THR A 154 -25.87 -11.10 3.25
C THR A 154 -25.78 -12.62 3.32
N VAL A 155 -24.58 -13.15 3.42
CA VAL A 155 -24.30 -14.58 3.61
C VAL A 155 -23.52 -14.76 4.90
N LYS A 156 -24.01 -15.63 5.79
CA LYS A 156 -23.31 -15.99 7.03
C LYS A 156 -22.42 -17.20 6.74
N ILE A 157 -21.10 -17.04 6.86
CA ILE A 157 -20.12 -18.10 6.56
C ILE A 157 -19.34 -18.53 7.80
N GLY A 158 -19.20 -17.63 8.78
CA GLY A 158 -18.44 -17.88 9.99
C GLY A 158 -19.07 -17.24 11.21
N THR A 159 -18.32 -17.22 12.31
CA THR A 159 -18.73 -16.60 13.57
C THR A 159 -17.90 -15.38 13.91
N GLY A 160 -16.67 -15.25 13.39
CA GLY A 160 -15.82 -14.08 13.61
C GLY A 160 -15.38 -13.38 12.33
N THR A 161 -14.29 -12.63 12.37
CA THR A 161 -14.01 -11.59 11.38
C THR A 161 -13.57 -12.16 10.03
N ILE A 162 -14.29 -11.79 8.96
CA ILE A 162 -13.89 -12.12 7.58
C ILE A 162 -12.86 -11.09 7.10
N SER A 163 -11.57 -11.39 7.27
CA SER A 163 -10.44 -10.47 7.13
C SER A 163 -10.08 -10.12 5.69
N SER A 164 -10.19 -11.09 4.78
CA SER A 164 -9.92 -10.92 3.36
C SER A 164 -10.96 -11.65 2.53
N ILE A 165 -11.22 -11.09 1.35
CA ILE A 165 -12.14 -11.64 0.35
C ILE A 165 -11.43 -11.56 -0.99
N VAL A 166 -11.34 -12.70 -1.69
CA VAL A 166 -10.77 -12.76 -3.05
C VAL A 166 -11.70 -13.52 -3.99
N PRO A 167 -12.20 -12.89 -5.06
CA PRO A 167 -13.00 -13.55 -6.08
C PRO A 167 -12.10 -14.11 -7.18
N PHE A 168 -12.32 -15.37 -7.53
CA PHE A 168 -11.82 -16.01 -8.74
C PHE A 168 -12.95 -16.08 -9.77
N ILE A 169 -12.78 -15.38 -10.89
CA ILE A 169 -13.79 -15.28 -11.94
C ILE A 169 -13.21 -15.75 -13.27
N ARG A 170 -13.78 -16.83 -13.81
CA ARG A 170 -13.57 -17.31 -15.17
C ARG A 170 -14.90 -17.74 -15.78
N ALA A 171 -14.96 -17.81 -17.11
CA ALA A 171 -16.20 -18.03 -17.88
C ALA A 171 -17.10 -19.23 -17.47
N LYS A 172 -16.61 -20.19 -16.68
CA LYS A 172 -17.39 -21.33 -16.17
C LYS A 172 -17.20 -21.59 -14.68
N ASP A 173 -16.50 -20.70 -13.98
CA ASP A 173 -16.03 -20.95 -12.63
C ASP A 173 -15.91 -19.63 -11.86
N GLU A 174 -16.81 -19.45 -10.91
CA GLU A 174 -17.00 -18.22 -10.14
C GLU A 174 -17.03 -18.56 -8.66
N VAL A 175 -15.86 -18.43 -8.03
CA VAL A 175 -15.67 -18.80 -6.63
C VAL A 175 -15.16 -17.59 -5.86
N LEU A 176 -15.71 -17.38 -4.69
CA LEU A 176 -15.30 -16.38 -3.71
C LEU A 176 -14.64 -17.11 -2.54
N TYR A 177 -13.44 -16.68 -2.17
CA TYR A 177 -12.78 -17.15 -0.95
C TYR A 177 -12.84 -16.06 0.11
N GLY A 178 -13.16 -16.45 1.35
CA GLY A 178 -13.19 -15.57 2.52
C GLY A 178 -12.37 -16.16 3.67
N SER A 179 -11.43 -15.39 4.24
CA SER A 179 -10.63 -15.82 5.39
C SER A 179 -11.28 -15.34 6.68
N GLU A 180 -11.55 -16.26 7.61
CA GLU A 180 -12.07 -15.98 8.94
C GLU A 180 -10.90 -15.91 9.94
N TYR A 181 -10.39 -14.70 10.18
CA TYR A 181 -9.23 -14.45 11.04
C TYR A 181 -9.51 -14.80 12.51
N SER A 182 -10.67 -14.42 13.02
CA SER A 182 -11.11 -14.69 14.39
C SER A 182 -12.37 -15.53 14.37
N GLY A 183 -12.65 -16.29 15.43
CA GLY A 183 -13.78 -17.22 15.47
C GLY A 183 -13.34 -18.64 15.13
N ASN A 184 -13.93 -19.22 14.08
CA ASN A 184 -13.71 -20.63 13.73
C ASN A 184 -12.36 -20.90 13.04
N LYS A 185 -11.60 -19.85 12.66
CA LYS A 185 -10.27 -19.94 12.04
C LYS A 185 -10.29 -20.82 10.77
N LYS A 186 -11.00 -20.34 9.76
CA LYS A 186 -11.26 -21.07 8.52
C LYS A 186 -11.03 -20.22 7.30
N VAL A 187 -10.73 -20.85 6.17
CA VAL A 187 -10.97 -20.27 4.85
C VAL A 187 -12.22 -20.93 4.29
N HIS A 188 -13.14 -20.10 3.80
CA HIS A 188 -14.41 -20.53 3.22
C HIS A 188 -14.39 -20.27 1.73
N SER A 189 -14.99 -21.17 0.96
CA SER A 189 -15.23 -20.99 -0.46
C SER A 189 -16.74 -20.97 -0.74
N LEU A 190 -17.16 -20.04 -1.60
CA LEU A 190 -18.56 -19.80 -1.96
C LEU A 190 -18.69 -19.57 -3.46
N LYS A 191 -19.85 -19.87 -4.03
CA LYS A 191 -20.23 -19.31 -5.33
C LYS A 191 -20.55 -17.82 -5.18
N LEU A 192 -20.47 -17.06 -6.27
CA LEU A 192 -20.89 -15.64 -6.28
C LEU A 192 -22.36 -15.42 -5.96
N ASP A 193 -23.21 -16.45 -6.17
CA ASP A 193 -24.60 -16.41 -5.72
C ASP A 193 -24.73 -16.59 -4.20
N GLY A 194 -23.63 -16.78 -3.45
CA GLY A 194 -23.60 -16.96 -1.99
C GLY A 194 -23.80 -18.40 -1.51
N THR A 195 -23.89 -19.37 -2.42
CA THR A 195 -23.95 -20.80 -2.06
C THR A 195 -22.60 -21.24 -1.49
N PHE A 196 -22.62 -21.82 -0.29
CA PHE A 196 -21.43 -22.41 0.32
C PHE A 196 -20.92 -23.60 -0.50
N ILE A 197 -19.60 -23.69 -0.71
CA ILE A 197 -18.95 -24.82 -1.41
C ILE A 197 -18.21 -25.69 -0.39
N SER A 198 -17.17 -25.15 0.24
CA SER A 198 -16.31 -25.88 1.18
C SER A 198 -15.61 -24.92 2.17
N ASN A 199 -14.96 -25.48 3.18
CA ASN A 199 -14.03 -24.75 4.04
C ASN A 199 -12.85 -25.63 4.44
N CYS A 200 -11.75 -24.99 4.85
CA CYS A 200 -10.64 -25.65 5.52
C CYS A 200 -10.25 -24.88 6.78
N GLU A 201 -9.73 -25.61 7.76
CA GLU A 201 -9.20 -25.05 8.99
C GLU A 201 -7.78 -24.55 8.77
N LEU A 202 -7.55 -23.29 9.14
CA LEU A 202 -6.25 -22.64 9.11
C LEU A 202 -6.19 -21.70 10.31
N GLU A 203 -5.06 -21.68 11.01
CA GLU A 203 -4.91 -20.80 12.16
C GLU A 203 -4.75 -19.34 11.74
N ASN A 204 -5.69 -18.48 12.15
CA ASN A 204 -5.68 -17.03 11.95
C ASN A 204 -5.36 -16.58 10.51
N PRO A 205 -6.11 -17.04 9.49
CA PRO A 205 -5.89 -16.66 8.10
C PRO A 205 -6.26 -15.19 7.89
N ILE A 206 -5.38 -14.42 7.26
CA ILE A 206 -5.55 -12.97 7.11
C ILE A 206 -5.48 -12.50 5.66
N GLY A 207 -4.38 -12.76 4.97
CA GLY A 207 -4.16 -12.33 3.60
C GLY A 207 -4.42 -13.49 2.65
N MET A 208 -5.02 -13.20 1.49
CA MET A 208 -5.24 -14.21 0.46
C MET A 208 -4.97 -13.67 -0.94
N THR A 209 -4.53 -14.55 -1.82
CA THR A 209 -4.48 -14.33 -3.27
C THR A 209 -4.59 -15.67 -3.98
N PHE A 210 -4.61 -15.67 -5.31
CA PHE A 210 -4.63 -16.90 -6.09
C PHE A 210 -3.75 -16.80 -7.32
N ASP A 211 -3.31 -17.95 -7.83
CA ASP A 211 -2.64 -18.04 -9.12
C ASP A 211 -3.61 -18.33 -10.27
N SER A 212 -3.05 -18.39 -11.48
CA SER A 212 -3.81 -18.68 -12.69
C SER A 212 -4.38 -20.10 -12.78
N LYS A 213 -4.02 -21.00 -11.86
CA LYS A 213 -4.53 -22.38 -11.75
C LYS A 213 -5.56 -22.53 -10.61
N ARG A 214 -5.95 -21.42 -9.95
CA ARG A 214 -6.86 -21.40 -8.80
C ARG A 214 -6.26 -22.01 -7.54
N ASN A 215 -4.92 -22.11 -7.43
CA ASN A 215 -4.33 -22.36 -6.13
C ASN A 215 -4.46 -21.08 -5.30
N VAL A 216 -4.95 -21.20 -4.06
CA VAL A 216 -5.14 -20.06 -3.15
C VAL A 216 -3.95 -20.01 -2.20
N TYR A 217 -3.33 -18.85 -2.07
CA TYR A 217 -2.23 -18.63 -1.14
C TYR A 217 -2.77 -17.84 0.04
N VAL A 218 -2.57 -18.35 1.25
CA VAL A 218 -3.16 -17.81 2.47
C VAL A 218 -2.06 -17.55 3.50
N SER A 219 -1.97 -16.31 4.00
CA SER A 219 -1.08 -15.98 5.10
C SER A 219 -1.76 -16.22 6.45
N CYS A 220 -1.05 -16.88 7.35
CA CYS A 220 -1.49 -17.21 8.71
C CYS A 220 -0.68 -16.38 9.72
N TYR A 221 -1.36 -15.43 10.37
CA TYR A 221 -0.70 -14.34 11.11
C TYR A 221 0.12 -14.83 12.32
N ASP A 222 -0.49 -15.55 13.27
CA ASP A 222 0.19 -15.90 14.53
C ASP A 222 1.29 -16.98 14.36
N PHE A 223 1.10 -17.85 13.38
CA PHE A 223 1.99 -18.99 13.13
C PHE A 223 3.15 -18.66 12.20
N GLY A 224 3.12 -17.51 11.51
CA GLY A 224 4.17 -17.15 10.57
C GLY A 224 4.27 -18.14 9.43
N GLU A 225 3.12 -18.52 8.86
CA GLU A 225 3.02 -19.53 7.81
C GLU A 225 2.32 -18.97 6.56
N LEU A 226 2.73 -19.46 5.39
CA LEU A 226 2.02 -19.27 4.14
C LEU A 226 1.57 -20.63 3.63
N HIS A 227 0.26 -20.82 3.53
CA HIS A 227 -0.33 -22.05 3.03
C HIS A 227 -0.69 -21.89 1.55
N ARG A 228 -0.56 -22.97 0.79
CA ARG A 228 -1.23 -23.14 -0.50
C ARG A 228 -2.42 -24.06 -0.31
N LEU A 229 -3.55 -23.63 -0.83
CA LEU A 229 -4.76 -24.43 -0.94
C LEU A 229 -4.98 -24.83 -2.39
N THR A 230 -5.60 -26.00 -2.57
CA THR A 230 -6.11 -26.42 -3.85
C THR A 230 -7.27 -25.53 -4.30
N ALA A 231 -7.63 -25.70 -5.57
CA ALA A 231 -8.78 -25.08 -6.21
C ALA A 231 -10.11 -25.37 -5.48
N ASP A 232 -10.18 -26.44 -4.69
CA ASP A 232 -11.38 -26.89 -3.96
C ASP A 232 -11.36 -26.49 -2.47
N CYS A 233 -10.43 -25.60 -2.10
CA CYS A 233 -10.22 -25.10 -0.75
C CYS A 233 -9.71 -26.18 0.23
N GLU A 234 -8.88 -27.12 -0.24
CA GLU A 234 -8.19 -28.07 0.63
C GLU A 234 -6.74 -27.63 0.86
N VAL A 235 -6.20 -27.89 2.05
CA VAL A 235 -4.78 -27.60 2.33
C VAL A 235 -3.89 -28.54 1.54
N ASP A 236 -3.05 -27.97 0.67
CA ASP A 236 -2.11 -28.72 -0.15
C ASP A 236 -0.74 -28.77 0.53
N ILE A 237 -0.17 -27.60 0.83
CA ILE A 237 1.17 -27.52 1.43
C ILE A 237 1.38 -26.23 2.22
N ILE A 238 2.20 -26.30 3.27
CA ILE A 238 2.82 -25.13 3.91
C ILE A 238 4.01 -24.72 3.06
N LEU A 239 3.88 -23.63 2.31
CA LEU A 239 4.92 -23.15 1.39
C LEU A 239 6.09 -22.49 2.09
N LEU A 240 5.79 -21.72 3.15
CA LEU A 240 6.76 -20.92 3.88
C LEU A 240 6.40 -20.90 5.36
N THR A 241 7.43 -20.76 6.19
CA THR A 241 7.31 -20.74 7.65
C THR A 241 8.18 -19.64 8.26
N LYS A 242 8.21 -19.56 9.60
CA LYS A 242 9.11 -18.66 10.34
C LYS A 242 10.58 -18.86 9.99
N SER A 243 11.02 -20.07 9.60
CA SER A 243 12.41 -20.28 9.18
C SER A 243 12.75 -19.57 7.87
N ASP A 244 11.73 -19.26 7.05
CA ASP A 244 11.83 -18.48 5.82
C ASP A 244 11.68 -16.97 6.08
N LYS A 245 11.86 -16.54 7.34
CA LYS A 245 11.68 -15.16 7.85
C LYS A 245 10.24 -14.65 7.79
N LEU A 246 9.27 -15.54 7.68
CA LEU A 246 7.87 -15.14 7.68
C LEU A 246 7.41 -14.81 9.10
N ASP A 247 7.26 -13.52 9.40
CA ASP A 247 6.95 -13.04 10.76
C ASP A 247 5.71 -12.15 10.78
N ASN A 248 4.63 -12.71 11.34
CA ASN A 248 3.30 -12.14 11.30
C ASN A 248 2.87 -11.67 9.89
N PRO A 249 2.72 -12.59 8.92
CA PRO A 249 2.40 -12.23 7.55
C PRO A 249 0.95 -11.75 7.43
N VAL A 250 0.75 -10.57 6.83
CA VAL A 250 -0.54 -9.87 6.79
C VAL A 250 -1.22 -9.93 5.42
N SER A 251 -0.46 -9.82 4.34
CA SER A 251 -0.98 -9.75 2.99
C SER A 251 -0.11 -10.54 2.04
N VAL A 252 -0.72 -11.09 0.99
CA VAL A 252 -0.05 -11.83 -0.06
C VAL A 252 -0.58 -11.36 -1.41
N ALA A 253 0.33 -11.15 -2.36
CA ALA A 253 0.00 -10.79 -3.73
C ALA A 253 0.74 -11.70 -4.72
N PHE A 254 0.03 -12.16 -5.74
CA PHE A 254 0.60 -12.99 -6.80
C PHE A 254 0.84 -12.18 -8.07
N ASN A 255 2.08 -12.17 -8.54
CA ASN A 255 2.45 -11.63 -9.84
C ASN A 255 2.42 -12.75 -10.88
N LYS A 256 1.40 -12.72 -11.72
CA LYS A 256 1.20 -13.71 -12.79
C LYS A 256 2.33 -13.73 -13.83
N THR A 257 2.89 -12.56 -14.17
CA THR A 257 3.91 -12.44 -15.23
C THR A 257 5.20 -13.14 -14.84
N TYR A 258 5.61 -13.02 -13.59
CA TYR A 258 6.87 -13.59 -13.10
C TYR A 258 6.68 -14.84 -12.26
N SER A 259 5.44 -15.28 -12.04
CA SER A 259 5.09 -16.37 -11.12
C SER A 259 5.72 -16.16 -9.73
N LYS A 260 5.53 -14.97 -9.17
CA LYS A 260 6.10 -14.58 -7.86
C LYS A 260 5.02 -14.25 -6.84
N LEU A 261 5.27 -14.61 -5.59
CA LEU A 261 4.49 -14.16 -4.44
C LEU A 261 5.24 -13.05 -3.72
N TYR A 262 4.50 -12.05 -3.31
CA TYR A 262 4.95 -10.97 -2.45
C TYR A 262 4.17 -11.08 -1.16
N VAL A 263 4.85 -11.24 -0.03
CA VAL A 263 4.21 -11.42 1.27
C VAL A 263 4.67 -10.31 2.19
N SER A 264 3.73 -9.56 2.75
CA SER A 264 4.05 -8.48 3.69
C SER A 264 4.04 -8.97 5.13
N ASN A 265 5.04 -8.60 5.91
CA ASN A 265 5.17 -8.92 7.33
C ASN A 265 4.85 -7.72 8.20
N SER A 266 4.25 -7.95 9.37
CA SER A 266 4.12 -6.91 10.42
C SER A 266 5.11 -7.09 11.57
N GLY A 267 5.70 -8.28 11.73
CA GLY A 267 6.59 -8.59 12.86
C GLY A 267 8.06 -8.19 12.62
N SER A 268 8.52 -8.18 11.37
CA SER A 268 9.94 -7.98 11.01
C SER A 268 10.25 -6.63 10.35
N ASP A 269 11.50 -6.18 10.46
CA ASP A 269 12.04 -5.00 9.75
C ASP A 269 12.09 -5.18 8.22
N GLU A 270 12.19 -6.44 7.74
CA GLU A 270 11.93 -6.80 6.35
C GLU A 270 10.40 -6.82 6.14
N SER A 271 9.86 -5.81 5.47
CA SER A 271 8.41 -5.61 5.37
C SER A 271 7.75 -6.39 4.23
N ILE A 272 8.51 -6.82 3.21
CA ILE A 272 8.02 -7.58 2.06
C ILE A 272 9.03 -8.66 1.66
N LEU A 273 8.59 -9.92 1.68
CA LEU A 273 9.33 -11.06 1.19
C LEU A 273 8.85 -11.45 -0.22
N VAL A 274 9.77 -11.91 -1.08
CA VAL A 274 9.47 -12.27 -2.47
C VAL A 274 9.90 -13.71 -2.74
N PHE A 275 8.97 -14.51 -3.25
CA PHE A 275 9.18 -15.94 -3.48
C PHE A 275 8.77 -16.35 -4.89
N ASN A 276 9.42 -17.37 -5.44
CA ASN A 276 9.00 -17.96 -6.71
C ASN A 276 7.96 -19.04 -6.45
N CYS A 277 6.82 -18.97 -7.15
CA CYS A 277 5.88 -20.09 -7.22
C CYS A 277 6.48 -21.17 -8.11
N LYS A 278 6.74 -22.35 -7.54
CA LYS A 278 7.01 -23.58 -8.29
C LYS A 278 5.71 -24.34 -8.54
#